data_AF-A0A151IUH5-F1
#
_entry.id   AF-A0A151IUH5-F1
#
_cell.length_a   1.000
_cell.length_b   1.000
_cell.length_c   1.000
_cell.angle_alpha   90.00
_cell.angle_beta   90.00
_cell.angle_gamma   90.00
#
_symmetry.space_group_name_H-M   'P 1'
#
loop_
_entity.id
_entity.type
_entity.pdbx_description
1 polymer ?
#
loop_
_entity_poly.entity_id
_entity_poly.type
_entity_poly.pdbx_seq_one_letter_code
_entity_poly.pdbx_strand_id
1 'polypeptide(L)'
;MSQNLEVHLEEIKKNALDDINNTINGALEDINLSIHNGEEEGKNVDRCYYYAKNNLESKRTNAVAGLDVCIQNGRMVMESPLANVISSIQAAKKLLSDLDAIIPNCDSTSFLIKQVCVLKNLFLTRESLKSVTKNSGKTIITATGTYVKTFVNVKSCVVKNTVETHTFSMNIVSNTNYCIKTA
;
A
#
# COMPACT_ATOMS: atom_id res chain seq x y z
N MET A 1 11.77 6.82 1.25
CA MET A 1 10.66 6.59 0.28
C MET A 1 9.90 5.32 0.60
N SER A 2 10.58 4.16 0.74
CA SER A 2 9.93 2.90 1.18
C SER A 2 9.22 3.01 2.53
N GLN A 3 9.90 3.58 3.53
CA GLN A 3 9.31 3.78 4.87
C GLN A 3 8.09 4.71 4.85
N ASN A 4 8.07 5.69 3.95
CA ASN A 4 6.94 6.62 3.82
C ASN A 4 5.73 5.96 3.13
N LEU A 5 5.99 5.17 2.08
CA LEU A 5 4.97 4.36 1.40
C LEU A 5 4.31 3.39 2.39
N GLU A 6 5.11 2.63 3.12
CA GLU A 6 4.64 1.60 4.04
C GLU A 6 3.76 2.19 5.16
N VAL A 7 4.21 3.28 5.79
CA VAL A 7 3.44 3.97 6.85
C VAL A 7 2.07 4.39 6.34
N HIS A 8 2.01 5.01 5.17
CA HIS A 8 0.75 5.48 4.60
C HIS A 8 -0.18 4.33 4.16
N LEU A 9 0.37 3.23 3.62
CA LEU A 9 -0.43 2.06 3.26
C LEU A 9 -1.03 1.40 4.50
N GLU A 10 -0.26 1.28 5.58
CA GLU A 10 -0.75 0.75 6.85
C GLU A 10 -1.77 1.68 7.52
N GLU A 11 -1.63 3.00 7.39
CA GLU A 11 -2.65 3.96 7.83
C GLU A 11 -3.98 3.76 7.07
N ILE A 12 -3.92 3.63 5.74
CA ILE A 12 -5.10 3.33 4.92
C ILE A 12 -5.74 2.01 5.34
N LYS A 13 -4.91 0.98 5.56
CA LYS A 13 -5.38 -0.33 5.99
C LYS A 13 -6.11 -0.26 7.33
N LYS A 14 -5.51 0.42 8.31
CA LYS A 14 -6.09 0.56 9.64
C LYS A 14 -7.45 1.24 9.58
N ASN A 15 -7.54 2.41 8.93
CA ASN A 15 -8.78 3.16 8.83
C ASN A 15 -9.89 2.34 8.16
N ALA A 16 -9.56 1.61 7.08
CA ALA A 16 -10.51 0.75 6.39
C ALA A 16 -10.95 -0.45 7.22
N LEU A 17 -10.04 -1.02 8.02
CA LEU A 17 -10.37 -2.12 8.92
C LEU A 17 -11.35 -1.66 10.01
N ASP A 18 -11.11 -0.46 10.57
CA ASP A 18 -12.02 0.15 11.55
C ASP A 18 -13.40 0.40 10.92
N ASP A 19 -13.47 0.94 9.69
CA ASP A 19 -14.73 1.14 8.96
C ASP A 19 -15.49 -0.17 8.70
N ILE A 20 -14.79 -1.22 8.26
CA ILE A 20 -15.37 -2.56 8.02
C ILE A 20 -15.96 -3.11 9.32
N ASN A 21 -15.20 -3.06 10.41
CA ASN A 21 -15.64 -3.59 11.70
C ASN A 21 -16.83 -2.81 12.25
N ASN A 22 -16.78 -1.47 12.22
CA ASN A 22 -17.88 -0.63 12.69
C ASN A 22 -19.16 -0.87 11.88
N THR A 23 -19.05 -0.99 10.56
CA THR A 23 -20.19 -1.28 9.68
C THR A 23 -20.85 -2.61 10.03
N ILE A 24 -20.05 -3.67 10.21
CA ILE A 24 -20.56 -5.02 10.46
C ILE A 24 -21.10 -5.15 11.88
N ASN A 25 -20.42 -4.55 12.87
CA ASN A 25 -20.87 -4.55 14.25
C ASN A 25 -22.19 -3.78 14.39
N GLY A 26 -22.33 -2.61 13.75
CA GLY A 26 -23.59 -1.86 13.74
C GLY A 26 -24.74 -2.67 13.12
N ALA A 27 -24.50 -3.35 12.00
CA ALA A 27 -25.50 -4.22 11.40
C ALA A 27 -25.89 -5.39 12.33
N LEU A 28 -24.93 -5.99 13.04
CA LEU A 28 -25.21 -7.04 14.03
C LEU A 28 -26.02 -6.53 15.22
N GLU A 29 -25.75 -5.31 15.69
CA GLU A 29 -26.50 -4.65 16.76
C GLU A 29 -27.96 -4.44 16.35
N ASP A 30 -28.20 -3.91 15.14
CA ASP A 30 -29.55 -3.74 14.58
C ASP A 30 -30.29 -5.08 14.46
N ILE A 31 -29.60 -6.12 14.00
CA ILE A 31 -30.15 -7.48 13.90
C ILE A 31 -30.52 -8.03 15.28
N ASN A 32 -29.63 -7.91 16.26
CA ASN A 32 -29.89 -8.40 17.62
C ASN A 32 -31.12 -7.72 18.23
N LEU A 33 -31.30 -6.42 18.00
CA LEU A 33 -32.49 -5.69 18.45
C LEU A 33 -33.76 -6.22 17.77
N SER A 34 -33.74 -6.40 16.45
CA SER A 34 -34.89 -6.94 15.72
C SER A 34 -35.25 -8.37 16.15
N ILE A 35 -34.24 -9.20 16.39
CA ILE A 35 -34.39 -10.58 16.87
C ILE A 35 -35.05 -10.58 18.24
N HIS A 36 -34.54 -9.78 19.19
CA HIS A 36 -35.12 -9.65 20.52
C HIS A 36 -36.60 -9.22 20.49
N ASN A 37 -36.94 -8.22 19.68
CA ASN A 37 -38.34 -7.78 19.53
C ASN A 37 -39.23 -8.90 18.95
N GLY A 38 -38.70 -9.68 17.99
CA GLY A 38 -39.43 -10.83 17.44
C GLY A 38 -39.66 -11.93 18.47
N GLU A 39 -38.70 -12.19 19.36
CA GLU A 39 -38.84 -13.14 20.48
C GLU A 39 -39.92 -12.67 21.47
N GLU A 40 -39.95 -11.38 21.81
CA GLU A 40 -40.99 -10.80 22.69
C GLU A 40 -42.39 -10.89 22.08
N GLU A 41 -42.49 -10.83 20.75
CA GLU A 41 -43.73 -11.08 20.00
C GLU A 41 -44.09 -12.58 19.87
N GLY A 42 -43.26 -13.48 20.39
CA GLY A 42 -43.48 -14.94 20.36
C GLY A 42 -43.14 -15.60 19.02
N LYS A 43 -42.34 -14.95 18.17
CA LYS A 43 -41.97 -15.46 16.84
C LYS A 43 -40.76 -16.39 16.90
N ASN A 44 -40.68 -17.33 15.96
CA ASN A 44 -39.50 -18.19 15.82
C ASN A 44 -38.43 -17.52 14.94
N VAL A 45 -37.49 -16.84 15.57
CA VAL A 45 -36.49 -16.00 14.88
C VAL A 45 -35.10 -16.65 14.74
N ASP A 46 -34.88 -17.84 15.30
CA ASP A 46 -33.58 -18.52 15.33
C ASP A 46 -32.95 -18.65 13.95
N ARG A 47 -33.76 -19.05 12.96
CA ARG A 47 -33.29 -19.22 11.57
C ARG A 47 -32.91 -17.88 10.95
N CYS A 48 -33.64 -16.81 11.25
CA CYS A 48 -33.34 -15.47 10.75
C CYS A 48 -32.02 -14.97 11.33
N TYR A 49 -31.81 -15.14 12.65
CA TYR A 49 -30.56 -14.77 13.31
C TYR A 49 -29.36 -15.55 12.76
N TYR A 50 -29.48 -16.88 12.68
CA TYR A 50 -28.40 -17.75 12.20
C TYR A 50 -27.96 -17.37 10.78
N TYR A 51 -28.92 -17.14 9.88
CA TYR A 51 -28.62 -16.69 8.52
C TYR A 51 -27.86 -15.36 8.54
N ALA A 52 -28.37 -14.37 9.28
CA ALA A 52 -27.83 -13.03 9.28
C ALA A 52 -26.40 -12.99 9.84
N LYS A 53 -26.18 -13.62 11.00
CA LYS A 53 -24.88 -13.72 11.66
C LYS A 53 -23.82 -14.34 10.76
N ASN A 54 -24.11 -15.50 10.19
CA ASN A 54 -23.14 -16.22 9.35
C ASN A 54 -22.77 -15.43 8.09
N ASN A 55 -23.73 -14.74 7.47
CA ASN A 55 -23.47 -13.93 6.29
C ASN A 55 -22.61 -12.70 6.63
N LEU A 56 -22.87 -12.03 7.75
CA LEU A 56 -22.06 -10.89 8.19
C LEU A 56 -20.64 -11.30 8.59
N GLU A 57 -20.47 -12.43 9.29
CA GLU A 57 -19.14 -12.97 9.64
C GLU A 57 -18.33 -13.37 8.39
N SER A 58 -18.99 -14.01 7.43
CA SER A 58 -18.40 -14.34 6.12
C SER A 58 -18.01 -13.06 5.37
N LYS A 59 -18.90 -12.05 5.34
CA LYS A 59 -18.60 -10.78 4.69
C LYS A 59 -17.43 -10.06 5.35
N ARG A 60 -17.32 -10.07 6.68
CA ARG A 60 -16.17 -9.51 7.41
C ARG A 60 -14.87 -10.14 6.95
N THR A 61 -14.81 -11.47 6.93
CA THR A 61 -13.62 -12.21 6.51
C THR A 61 -13.23 -11.87 5.08
N ASN A 62 -14.19 -11.85 4.16
CA ASN A 62 -13.95 -11.51 2.76
C ASN A 62 -13.54 -10.05 2.56
N ALA A 63 -14.13 -9.11 3.31
CA ALA A 63 -13.78 -7.70 3.25
C ALA A 63 -12.35 -7.46 3.76
N VAL A 64 -11.94 -8.10 4.86
CA VAL A 64 -10.56 -8.01 5.35
C VAL A 64 -9.57 -8.60 4.35
N ALA A 65 -9.88 -9.76 3.77
CA ALA A 65 -9.03 -10.35 2.72
C ALA A 65 -8.94 -9.44 1.48
N GLY A 66 -10.05 -8.84 1.06
CA GLY A 66 -10.07 -7.87 -0.04
C GLY A 66 -9.23 -6.62 0.24
N LEU A 67 -9.26 -6.14 1.48
CA LEU A 67 -8.42 -5.03 1.94
C LEU A 67 -6.93 -5.39 1.85
N ASP A 68 -6.53 -6.56 2.31
CA ASP A 68 -5.15 -7.04 2.22
C ASP A 68 -4.68 -7.12 0.76
N VAL A 69 -5.53 -7.59 -0.15
CA VAL A 69 -5.23 -7.61 -1.59
C VAL A 69 -5.01 -6.19 -2.14
N CYS A 70 -5.85 -5.22 -1.77
CA CYS A 70 -5.66 -3.83 -2.19
C CYS A 70 -4.29 -3.27 -1.76
N ILE A 71 -3.88 -3.54 -0.50
CA ILE A 71 -2.59 -3.06 0.04
C ILE A 71 -1.40 -3.76 -0.63
N GLN A 72 -1.46 -5.09 -0.78
CA GLN A 72 -0.39 -5.86 -1.41
C GLN A 72 -0.16 -5.45 -2.87
N ASN A 73 -1.25 -5.19 -3.62
CA ASN A 73 -1.14 -4.64 -4.97
C ASN A 73 -0.40 -3.30 -4.98
N GLY A 74 -0.64 -2.44 -3.98
CA GLY A 74 0.08 -1.19 -3.82
C GLY A 74 1.58 -1.39 -3.61
N ARG A 75 1.97 -2.35 -2.76
CA ARG A 75 3.38 -2.70 -2.52
C ARG A 75 4.04 -3.23 -3.78
N MET A 76 3.42 -4.20 -4.45
CA MET A 76 3.97 -4.87 -5.64
C MET A 76 4.27 -3.87 -6.78
N VAL A 77 3.36 -2.93 -7.03
CA VAL A 77 3.56 -1.90 -8.07
C VAL A 77 4.78 -1.01 -7.78
N MET A 78 5.12 -0.82 -6.51
CA MET A 78 6.23 0.04 -6.07
C MET A 78 7.59 -0.68 -6.00
N GLU A 79 7.64 -2.01 -6.10
CA GLU A 79 8.89 -2.79 -6.05
C GLU A 79 9.89 -2.34 -7.12
N SER A 80 9.46 -2.29 -8.38
CA SER A 80 10.32 -1.92 -9.51
C SER A 80 10.82 -0.47 -9.43
N PRO A 81 9.97 0.56 -9.22
CA PRO A 81 10.44 1.92 -9.01
C PRO A 81 11.44 2.05 -7.86
N LEU A 82 11.21 1.35 -6.75
CA LEU A 82 12.11 1.38 -5.61
C LEU A 82 13.47 0.72 -5.93
N ALA A 83 13.48 -0.39 -6.67
CA ALA A 83 14.70 -1.03 -7.15
C ALA A 83 15.54 -0.11 -8.06
N ASN A 84 14.88 0.69 -8.92
CA ASN A 84 15.55 1.68 -9.76
C ASN A 84 16.19 2.81 -8.94
N VAL A 85 15.51 3.27 -7.88
CA VAL A 85 16.06 4.24 -6.93
C VAL A 85 17.30 3.67 -6.22
N ILE A 86 17.23 2.42 -5.76
CA ILE A 86 18.35 1.73 -5.11
C ILE A 86 19.55 1.62 -6.06
N SER A 87 19.31 1.24 -7.32
CA SER A 87 20.36 1.14 -8.34
C SER A 87 21.02 2.49 -8.63
N SER A 88 20.24 3.57 -8.67
CA SER A 88 20.75 4.93 -8.84
C SER A 88 21.61 5.37 -7.65
N ILE A 89 21.22 5.02 -6.42
CA ILE A 89 21.99 5.27 -5.20
C ILE A 89 23.32 4.51 -5.24
N GLN A 90 23.31 3.24 -5.68
CA GLN A 90 24.54 2.44 -5.81
C GLN A 90 25.50 3.04 -6.85
N ALA A 91 24.98 3.50 -7.99
CA ALA A 91 25.79 4.18 -9.00
C ALA A 91 26.42 5.47 -8.45
N ALA A 92 25.68 6.26 -7.66
CA ALA A 92 26.22 7.44 -7.00
C ALA A 92 27.28 7.09 -5.94
N LYS A 93 27.07 6.04 -5.14
CA LYS A 93 28.07 5.55 -4.17
C LYS A 93 29.37 5.11 -4.86
N LYS A 94 29.25 4.44 -6.01
CA LYS A 94 30.42 4.06 -6.80
C LYS A 94 31.18 5.29 -7.28
N LEU A 95 30.50 6.30 -7.81
CA LEU A 95 31.13 7.57 -8.21
C LEU A 95 31.90 8.24 -7.07
N LEU A 96 31.33 8.25 -5.86
CA LEU A 96 32.01 8.79 -4.68
C LEU A 96 33.29 8.00 -4.36
N SER A 97 33.21 6.67 -4.38
CA SER A 97 34.40 5.83 -4.19
C SER A 97 35.45 6.04 -5.28
N ASP A 98 35.03 6.18 -6.54
CA ASP A 98 35.93 6.42 -7.66
C ASP A 98 36.64 7.77 -7.50
N LEU A 99 35.92 8.82 -7.05
CA LEU A 99 36.48 10.14 -6.72
C LEU A 99 37.52 10.07 -5.61
N ASP A 100 37.19 9.40 -4.49
CA ASP A 100 38.09 9.26 -3.34
C ASP A 100 39.37 8.49 -3.69
N ALA A 101 39.27 7.55 -4.64
CA ALA A 101 40.39 6.75 -5.10
C ALA A 101 41.31 7.47 -6.11
N ILE A 102 40.94 8.63 -6.67
CA ILE A 102 41.73 9.31 -7.71
C ILE A 102 43.13 9.66 -7.21
N ILE A 103 43.25 10.30 -6.05
CA ILE A 103 44.55 10.76 -5.54
C ILE A 103 45.45 9.56 -5.18
N PRO A 104 44.98 8.56 -4.39
CA PRO A 104 45.78 7.37 -4.10
C PRO A 104 46.20 6.59 -5.36
N ASN A 105 45.30 6.42 -6.33
CA ASN A 105 45.60 5.67 -7.56
C ASN A 105 46.54 6.41 -8.52
N CYS A 106 46.72 7.71 -8.33
CA CYS A 106 47.63 8.53 -9.11
C CYS A 106 48.94 8.83 -8.37
N ASP A 107 49.29 8.09 -7.31
CA ASP A 107 50.55 8.29 -6.62
C ASP A 107 51.76 7.95 -7.53
N SER A 108 52.73 8.86 -7.54
CA SER A 108 53.92 8.81 -8.40
C SER A 108 54.96 9.80 -7.89
N THR A 109 56.23 9.48 -8.04
CA THR A 109 57.33 10.40 -7.69
C THR A 109 57.44 11.58 -8.67
N SER A 110 56.91 11.45 -9.89
CA SER A 110 56.91 12.53 -10.89
C SER A 110 55.66 13.40 -10.80
N PHE A 111 55.87 14.68 -10.56
CA PHE A 111 54.79 15.69 -10.49
C PHE A 111 53.93 15.72 -11.76
N LEU A 112 54.55 15.70 -12.94
CA LEU A 112 53.84 15.74 -14.22
C LEU A 112 52.98 14.49 -14.42
N ILE A 113 53.47 13.31 -14.04
CA ILE A 113 52.72 12.05 -14.15
C ILE A 113 51.51 12.06 -13.21
N LYS A 114 51.68 12.53 -11.96
CA LYS A 114 50.57 12.72 -11.00
C LYS A 114 49.47 13.60 -11.60
N GLN A 115 49.84 14.77 -12.10
CA GLN A 115 48.87 15.73 -12.66
C GLN A 115 48.08 15.17 -13.83
N VAL A 116 48.76 14.53 -14.79
CA VAL A 116 48.11 13.94 -15.97
C VAL A 116 47.15 12.81 -15.57
N CYS A 117 47.56 11.95 -14.63
CA CYS A 117 46.71 10.87 -14.11
C CYS A 117 45.43 11.42 -13.43
N VAL A 118 45.58 12.43 -12.56
CA VAL A 118 44.46 13.04 -11.85
C VAL A 118 43.48 13.69 -12.84
N LEU A 119 43.97 14.47 -13.80
CA LEU A 119 43.12 15.11 -14.82
C LEU A 119 42.33 14.10 -15.65
N LYS A 120 42.98 13.01 -16.07
CA LYS A 120 42.33 11.92 -16.83
C LYS A 120 41.19 11.28 -16.02
N ASN A 121 41.45 10.90 -14.77
CA ASN A 121 40.43 10.25 -13.94
C ASN A 121 39.30 11.20 -13.54
N LEU A 122 39.60 12.49 -13.29
CA LEU A 122 38.58 13.51 -13.07
C LEU A 122 37.66 13.68 -14.28
N PHE A 123 38.23 13.70 -15.50
CA PHE A 123 37.44 13.78 -16.72
C PHE A 123 36.49 12.58 -16.88
N LEU A 124 37.01 11.35 -16.70
CA LEU A 124 36.18 10.13 -16.77
C LEU A 124 35.06 10.16 -15.74
N THR A 125 35.38 10.53 -14.50
CA THR A 125 34.40 10.61 -13.41
C THR A 125 33.32 11.67 -13.67
N ARG A 126 33.69 12.78 -14.32
CA ARG A 126 32.74 13.82 -14.73
C ARG A 126 31.73 13.32 -15.77
N GLU A 127 32.17 12.52 -16.74
CA GLU A 127 31.25 11.92 -17.72
C GLU A 127 30.33 10.88 -17.07
N SER A 128 30.86 10.05 -16.17
CA SER A 128 30.05 9.13 -15.37
C SER A 128 29.03 9.86 -14.49
N LEU A 129 29.41 11.00 -13.89
CA LEU A 129 28.51 11.86 -13.13
C LEU A 129 27.35 12.40 -13.99
N LYS A 130 27.61 12.87 -15.21
CA LYS A 130 26.55 13.31 -16.14
C LYS A 130 25.54 12.19 -16.41
N SER A 131 26.03 10.98 -16.63
CA SER A 131 25.19 9.79 -16.86
C SER A 131 24.31 9.48 -15.64
N VAL A 132 24.90 9.45 -14.44
CA VAL A 132 24.16 9.20 -13.19
C VAL A 132 23.10 10.28 -12.94
N THR A 133 23.42 11.55 -13.15
CA THR A 133 22.45 12.66 -12.99
C THR A 133 21.27 12.55 -13.96
N LYS A 134 21.52 12.17 -15.22
CA LYS A 134 20.45 11.95 -16.21
C LYS A 134 19.54 10.78 -15.80
N ASN A 135 20.15 9.67 -15.39
CA ASN A 135 19.41 8.45 -15.02
C ASN A 135 18.63 8.63 -13.72
N SER A 136 19.19 9.34 -12.73
CA SER A 136 18.51 9.64 -11.47
C SER A 136 17.31 10.56 -11.68
N GLY A 137 17.42 11.59 -12.53
CA GLY A 137 16.29 12.47 -12.88
C GLY A 137 15.10 11.70 -13.47
N LYS A 138 15.35 10.80 -14.44
CA LYS A 138 14.32 9.91 -15.00
C LYS A 138 13.71 9.01 -13.92
N THR A 139 14.55 8.42 -13.08
CA THR A 139 14.14 7.52 -12.00
C THR A 139 13.21 8.21 -11.00
N ILE A 140 13.52 9.45 -10.61
CA ILE A 140 12.70 10.22 -9.66
C ILE A 140 11.32 10.51 -10.25
N ILE A 141 11.25 10.95 -11.51
CA ILE A 141 9.98 11.25 -12.18
C ILE A 141 9.11 9.98 -12.25
N THR A 142 9.68 8.86 -12.68
CA THR A 142 8.97 7.58 -12.74
C THR A 142 8.51 7.13 -11.36
N ALA A 143 9.38 7.14 -10.36
CA ALA A 143 9.02 6.71 -9.00
C ALA A 143 7.92 7.59 -8.38
N THR A 144 7.97 8.91 -8.59
CA THR A 144 6.97 9.84 -8.08
C THR A 144 5.62 9.65 -8.77
N GLY A 145 5.61 9.52 -10.10
CA GLY A 145 4.38 9.25 -10.86
C GLY A 145 3.73 7.92 -10.46
N THR A 146 4.54 6.86 -10.33
CA THR A 146 4.05 5.54 -9.90
C THR A 146 3.54 5.60 -8.46
N TYR A 147 4.23 6.30 -7.55
CA TYR A 147 3.77 6.50 -6.18
C TYR A 147 2.37 7.12 -6.14
N VAL A 148 2.17 8.26 -6.78
CA VAL A 148 0.86 8.95 -6.80
C VAL A 148 -0.24 8.04 -7.36
N LYS A 149 0.04 7.36 -8.50
CA LYS A 149 -0.92 6.44 -9.11
C LYS A 149 -1.25 5.26 -8.19
N THR A 150 -0.25 4.71 -7.50
CA THR A 150 -0.42 3.63 -6.53
C THR A 150 -1.36 4.04 -5.43
N PHE A 151 -1.18 5.23 -4.86
CA PHE A 151 -2.05 5.76 -3.81
C PHE A 151 -3.50 5.90 -4.25
N VAL A 152 -3.73 6.44 -5.43
CA VAL A 152 -5.08 6.59 -5.99
C VAL A 152 -5.73 5.22 -6.18
N ASN A 153 -4.99 4.27 -6.76
CA ASN A 153 -5.49 2.92 -7.00
C ASN A 153 -5.82 2.17 -5.70
N VAL A 154 -4.93 2.23 -4.71
CA VAL A 154 -5.14 1.62 -3.39
C VAL A 154 -6.37 2.22 -2.73
N LYS A 155 -6.47 3.55 -2.65
CA LYS A 155 -7.64 4.22 -2.07
C LYS A 155 -8.93 3.85 -2.78
N SER A 156 -8.92 3.82 -4.12
CA SER A 156 -10.10 3.42 -4.91
C SER A 156 -10.52 1.97 -4.63
N CYS A 157 -9.57 1.04 -4.58
CA CYS A 157 -9.81 -0.36 -4.23
C CYS A 157 -10.42 -0.51 -2.83
N VAL A 158 -9.85 0.20 -1.85
CA VAL A 158 -10.30 0.19 -0.46
C VAL A 158 -11.71 0.76 -0.33
N VAL A 159 -11.98 1.92 -0.93
CA VAL A 159 -13.32 2.55 -0.90
C VAL A 159 -14.36 1.63 -1.54
N LYS A 160 -14.03 0.98 -2.66
CA LYS A 160 -14.94 0.01 -3.27
C LYS A 160 -15.28 -1.13 -2.30
N ASN A 161 -14.26 -1.69 -1.65
CA ASN A 161 -14.44 -2.79 -0.69
C ASN A 161 -15.27 -2.39 0.54
N THR A 162 -15.06 -1.20 1.09
CA THR A 162 -15.86 -0.69 2.23
C THR A 162 -17.30 -0.41 1.83
N VAL A 163 -17.53 0.22 0.67
CA VAL A 163 -18.89 0.47 0.14
C VAL A 163 -19.64 -0.84 -0.10
N GLU A 164 -19.01 -1.83 -0.73
CA GLU A 164 -19.63 -3.15 -0.93
C GLU A 164 -19.97 -3.85 0.40
N THR A 165 -19.16 -3.62 1.45
CA THR A 165 -19.41 -4.12 2.80
C THR A 165 -20.61 -3.44 3.44
N HIS A 166 -20.71 -2.13 3.31
CA HIS A 166 -21.85 -1.35 3.79
C HIS A 166 -23.15 -1.77 3.10
N THR A 167 -23.18 -1.80 1.77
CA THR A 167 -24.36 -2.23 1.00
C THR A 167 -24.79 -3.65 1.35
N PHE A 168 -23.84 -4.59 1.45
CA PHE A 168 -24.16 -5.95 1.85
C PHE A 168 -24.78 -6.01 3.25
N SER A 169 -24.20 -5.28 4.22
CA SER A 169 -24.67 -5.29 5.60
C SER A 169 -26.09 -4.73 5.72
N MET A 170 -26.41 -3.61 5.05
CA MET A 170 -27.77 -3.08 4.98
C MET A 170 -28.77 -4.08 4.40
N ASN A 171 -28.38 -4.80 3.34
CA ASN A 171 -29.24 -5.82 2.75
C ASN A 171 -29.51 -6.98 3.71
N ILE A 172 -28.50 -7.41 4.50
CA ILE A 172 -28.71 -8.44 5.52
C ILE A 172 -29.67 -7.96 6.59
N VAL A 173 -29.53 -6.73 7.10
CA VAL A 173 -30.48 -6.16 8.08
C VAL A 173 -31.90 -6.14 7.52
N SER A 174 -32.09 -5.63 6.30
CA SER A 174 -33.40 -5.58 5.63
C SER A 174 -34.03 -6.97 5.46
N ASN A 175 -33.25 -7.93 4.97
CA ASN A 175 -33.72 -9.31 4.78
C ASN A 175 -34.06 -9.99 6.11
N THR A 176 -33.31 -9.70 7.17
CA THR A 176 -33.56 -10.23 8.52
C THR A 176 -34.86 -9.68 9.07
N ASN A 177 -35.09 -8.38 8.94
CA ASN A 177 -36.35 -7.74 9.33
C ASN A 177 -37.55 -8.32 8.56
N TYR A 178 -37.38 -8.62 7.27
CA TYR A 178 -38.41 -9.30 6.49
C TYR A 178 -38.65 -10.74 6.97
N CYS A 179 -37.59 -11.51 7.23
CA CYS A 179 -37.66 -12.87 7.76
C CYS A 179 -38.44 -12.93 9.09
N ILE A 180 -38.16 -12.00 10.01
CA ILE A 180 -38.86 -11.91 11.30
C ILE A 180 -40.33 -11.56 11.12
N LYS A 181 -40.69 -10.72 10.15
CA LYS A 181 -42.10 -10.37 9.90
C LYS A 181 -42.94 -11.55 9.40
N THR A 182 -42.31 -12.56 8.81
CA THR A 182 -42.99 -13.73 8.22
C THR A 182 -42.81 -15.01 9.04
N ALA A 183 -42.07 -14.95 10.15
CA ALA A 183 -41.90 -16.03 11.13
C ALA A 183 -43.07 -16.07 12.12
#